data_AF-A0A7R9Z4G0-F1
#
_entry.id   AF-A0A7R9Z4G0-F1
#
_cell.length_a   1.000
_cell.length_b   1.000
_cell.length_c   1.000
_cell.angle_alpha   90.00
_cell.angle_beta   90.00
_cell.angle_gamma   90.00
#
_symmetry.space_group_name_H-M   'P 1'
#
loop_
_entity.id
_entity.type
_entity.pdbx_description
1 polymer ?
#
loop_
_entity_poly.entity_id
_entity_poly.type
_entity_poly.pdbx_seq_one_letter_code
_entity_poly.pdbx_strand_id
1 'polypeptide(L)'
;GEAGLARPQLVVQCSSLGRIDDRWLRMEFGNSALSGHGAWPGVGTEPQLSQLALVWPTVEQVRNSNEGWAAGGALPGKRASVSAKCLAGAFHKYDGSCGGRLGRGTAMPHIKSYVRHSGGSGAADWVLLGSHNLSKPAWGLLTRVRGMCWGGRGG
;
A
#
# COMPACT_ATOMS: atom_id res chain seq x y z
N GLY A 1 -3.37 15.59 -26.00
CA GLY A 1 -2.94 16.39 -24.84
C GLY A 1 -3.50 15.71 -23.62
N GLU A 2 -2.65 15.15 -22.76
CA GLU A 2 -3.09 14.54 -21.52
C GLU A 2 -3.57 15.64 -20.56
N ALA A 3 -4.88 15.80 -20.46
CA ALA A 3 -5.47 16.47 -19.31
C ALA A 3 -5.01 15.73 -18.05
N GLY A 4 -4.31 16.43 -17.17
CA GLY A 4 -3.60 15.87 -16.02
C GLY A 4 -4.52 15.06 -15.11
N LEU A 5 -4.44 13.73 -15.23
CA LEU A 5 -4.96 12.85 -14.20
C LEU A 5 -4.07 13.04 -12.97
N ALA A 6 -4.67 13.52 -11.87
CA ALA A 6 -3.95 13.68 -10.61
C ALA A 6 -3.28 12.34 -10.24
N ARG A 7 -1.95 12.38 -10.07
CA ARG A 7 -1.19 11.18 -9.71
C ARG A 7 -1.58 10.72 -8.30
N PRO A 8 -1.67 9.41 -8.04
CA PRO A 8 -1.99 8.91 -6.72
C PRO A 8 -0.92 9.35 -5.70
N GLN A 9 -1.38 9.73 -4.51
CA GLN A 9 -0.51 10.13 -3.40
C GLN A 9 0.43 9.00 -2.99
N LEU A 10 -0.08 7.76 -3.03
CA LEU A 10 0.66 6.56 -2.70
C LEU A 10 0.39 5.46 -3.73
N VAL A 11 1.46 4.92 -4.30
CA VAL A 11 1.44 3.70 -5.10
C VAL A 11 2.00 2.58 -4.24
N VAL A 12 1.27 1.48 -4.14
CA VAL A 12 1.67 0.28 -3.42
C VAL A 12 1.66 -0.89 -4.38
N GLN A 13 2.76 -1.61 -4.46
CA GLN A 13 2.82 -2.91 -5.12
C GLN A 13 3.23 -3.93 -4.05
N CYS A 14 2.48 -5.01 -3.93
CA CYS A 14 2.82 -6.10 -3.02
C CYS A 14 2.44 -7.45 -3.64
N SER A 15 2.86 -8.54 -3.00
CA SER A 15 2.55 -9.91 -3.45
C SER A 15 1.61 -10.65 -2.50
N SER A 16 1.17 -10.04 -1.41
CA SER A 16 0.13 -10.59 -0.54
C SER A 16 -0.76 -9.47 0.02
N LEU A 17 -2.03 -9.76 0.25
CA LEU A 17 -2.98 -8.83 0.86
C LEU A 17 -3.59 -9.43 2.13
N GLY A 18 -3.29 -8.79 3.26
CA GLY A 18 -3.91 -9.11 4.54
C GLY A 18 -5.32 -8.54 4.66
N ARG A 19 -6.02 -8.90 5.74
CA ARG A 19 -7.30 -8.28 6.07
C ARG A 19 -7.04 -6.87 6.61
N ILE A 20 -7.56 -5.87 5.92
CA ILE A 20 -7.44 -4.45 6.30
C ILE A 20 -8.84 -3.82 6.35
N ASP A 21 -8.97 -2.73 7.11
CA ASP A 21 -10.17 -1.92 7.17
C ASP A 21 -9.83 -0.47 6.83
N ASP A 22 -10.87 0.31 6.55
CA ASP A 22 -10.73 1.70 6.07
C ASP A 22 -10.01 2.59 7.08
N ARG A 23 -10.33 2.42 8.38
CA ARG A 23 -9.72 3.19 9.46
C ARG A 23 -8.21 2.96 9.51
N TRP A 24 -7.79 1.70 9.54
CA TRP A 24 -6.36 1.37 9.58
C TRP A 24 -5.64 1.88 8.32
N LEU A 25 -6.25 1.67 7.14
CA LEU A 25 -5.64 2.05 5.88
C LEU A 25 -5.44 3.57 5.76
N ARG A 26 -6.45 4.36 6.12
CA ARG A 26 -6.41 5.82 5.96
C ARG A 26 -5.75 6.53 7.13
N MET A 27 -6.14 6.19 8.36
CA MET A 27 -5.80 6.96 9.56
C MET A 27 -4.49 6.49 10.22
N GLU A 28 -4.05 5.26 9.98
CA GLU A 28 -2.81 4.73 10.59
C GLU A 28 -1.72 4.62 9.53
N PHE A 29 -1.91 3.71 8.57
CA PHE A 29 -0.95 3.47 7.51
C PHE A 29 -0.80 4.68 6.58
N GLY A 30 -1.93 5.24 6.13
CA GLY A 30 -1.98 6.41 5.25
C GLY A 30 -1.30 7.63 5.86
N ASN A 31 -1.69 8.03 7.08
CA ASN A 31 -1.06 9.17 7.77
C ASN A 31 0.46 8.99 7.92
N SER A 32 0.91 7.79 8.30
CA SER A 32 2.34 7.48 8.44
C SER A 32 3.07 7.59 7.10
N ALA A 33 2.49 7.03 6.03
CA ALA A 33 3.08 7.08 4.69
C ALA A 33 3.10 8.50 4.10
N LEU A 34 2.09 9.33 4.42
CA LEU A 34 1.97 10.68 3.88
C LEU A 34 2.68 11.75 4.70
N SER A 35 3.17 11.41 5.90
CA SER A 35 3.92 12.33 6.76
C SER A 35 5.19 12.85 6.06
N GLY A 36 5.40 14.17 6.11
CA GLY A 36 6.58 14.85 5.56
C GLY A 36 7.42 15.50 6.66
N HIS A 37 8.63 15.94 6.31
CA HIS A 37 9.49 16.71 7.21
C HIS A 37 8.72 17.93 7.77
N GLY A 38 8.48 17.97 9.09
CA GLY A 38 7.80 19.07 9.79
C GLY A 38 6.35 18.80 10.19
N ALA A 39 5.73 17.68 9.76
CA ALA A 39 4.42 17.26 10.25
C ALA A 39 4.59 16.53 11.60
N TRP A 40 4.57 17.28 12.69
CA TRP A 40 4.54 16.71 14.04
C TRP A 40 3.10 16.29 14.39
N PRO A 41 2.89 15.14 15.08
CA PRO A 41 1.56 14.74 15.53
C PRO A 41 0.97 15.85 16.43
N GLY A 42 -0.18 16.41 16.02
CA GLY A 42 -0.90 17.43 16.78
C GLY A 42 -0.77 18.88 16.31
N VAL A 43 0.02 19.17 15.26
CA VAL A 43 0.11 20.52 14.68
C VAL A 43 -0.24 20.48 13.18
N GLY A 44 -1.53 20.32 12.87
CA GLY A 44 -2.05 20.34 11.50
C GLY A 44 -3.24 19.41 11.27
N THR A 45 -3.91 19.56 10.13
CA THR A 45 -4.90 18.60 9.65
C THR A 45 -4.17 17.33 9.24
N GLU A 46 -4.43 16.21 9.93
CA GLU A 46 -3.83 14.90 9.63
C GLU A 46 -3.98 14.58 8.11
N PRO A 47 -2.89 14.23 7.41
CA PRO A 47 -2.95 13.98 5.97
C PRO A 47 -3.74 12.70 5.70
N GLN A 48 -4.96 12.84 5.17
CA GLN A 48 -5.78 11.69 4.81
C GLN A 48 -5.37 11.15 3.44
N LEU A 49 -5.10 9.85 3.39
CA LEU A 49 -4.91 9.11 2.14
C LEU A 49 -6.24 9.07 1.39
N SER A 50 -6.35 9.90 0.34
CA SER A 50 -7.53 9.98 -0.53
C SER A 50 -7.30 9.24 -1.85
N GLN A 51 -6.05 9.19 -2.34
CA GLN A 51 -5.69 8.56 -3.61
C GLN A 51 -4.62 7.49 -3.43
N LEU A 52 -5.06 6.23 -3.37
CA LEU A 52 -4.22 5.05 -3.30
C LEU A 52 -4.29 4.29 -4.63
N ALA A 53 -3.14 3.96 -5.20
CA ALA A 53 -3.03 3.01 -6.30
C ALA A 53 -2.38 1.72 -5.80
N LEU A 54 -3.15 0.65 -5.71
CA LEU A 54 -2.68 -0.68 -5.34
C LEU A 54 -2.46 -1.52 -6.61
N VAL A 55 -1.19 -1.72 -6.97
CA VAL A 55 -0.78 -2.56 -8.09
C VAL A 55 -0.87 -4.03 -7.70
N TRP A 56 -1.75 -4.77 -8.38
CA TRP A 56 -2.02 -6.17 -8.13
C TRP A 56 -2.27 -6.93 -9.45
N PRO A 57 -1.70 -8.14 -9.65
CA PRO A 57 -1.94 -8.91 -10.86
C PRO A 57 -3.41 -9.34 -11.02
N THR A 58 -3.93 -9.26 -12.25
CA THR A 58 -5.24 -9.83 -12.56
C THR A 58 -5.18 -11.35 -12.73
N VAL A 59 -6.34 -12.01 -12.67
CA VAL A 59 -6.48 -13.44 -12.95
C VAL A 59 -5.91 -13.79 -14.33
N GLU A 60 -6.19 -12.96 -15.33
CA GLU A 60 -5.68 -13.15 -16.70
C GLU A 60 -4.15 -13.00 -16.77
N GLN A 61 -3.58 -12.04 -16.04
CA GLN A 61 -2.13 -11.85 -15.98
C GLN A 61 -1.42 -13.03 -15.32
N VAL A 62 -2.00 -13.61 -14.26
CA VAL A 62 -1.46 -14.82 -13.64
C VAL A 62 -1.56 -15.99 -14.61
N ARG A 63 -2.73 -16.21 -15.23
CA ARG A 63 -2.97 -17.29 -16.19
C ARG A 63 -1.97 -17.26 -17.36
N ASN A 64 -1.68 -16.07 -17.87
CA ASN A 64 -0.81 -15.86 -19.03
C ASN A 64 0.65 -15.54 -18.64
N SER A 65 1.03 -15.74 -17.37
CA SER A 65 2.41 -15.57 -16.90
C SER A 65 3.31 -16.74 -17.31
N ASN A 66 4.63 -16.58 -17.19
CA ASN A 66 5.61 -17.63 -17.49
C ASN A 66 5.39 -18.91 -16.67
N GLU A 67 4.84 -18.79 -15.46
CA GLU A 67 4.55 -19.91 -14.56
C GLU A 67 3.07 -20.31 -14.59
N GLY A 68 2.25 -19.61 -15.40
CA GLY A 68 0.80 -19.79 -15.45
C GLY A 68 0.14 -19.73 -14.07
N TRP A 69 -0.79 -20.65 -13.82
CA TRP A 69 -1.50 -20.71 -12.53
C TRP A 69 -0.59 -20.93 -11.31
N ALA A 70 0.60 -21.51 -11.49
CA ALA A 70 1.52 -21.75 -10.38
C ALA A 70 2.02 -20.43 -9.74
N ALA A 71 2.15 -19.36 -10.53
CA ALA A 71 2.47 -18.03 -10.00
C ALA A 71 1.46 -17.52 -8.97
N GLY A 72 0.19 -17.98 -9.05
CA GLY A 72 -0.84 -17.63 -8.07
C GLY A 72 -0.51 -18.07 -6.65
N GLY A 73 0.32 -19.11 -6.48
CA GLY A 73 0.80 -19.56 -5.17
C GLY A 73 1.67 -18.51 -4.45
N ALA A 74 2.37 -17.67 -5.22
CA ALA A 74 3.18 -16.55 -4.70
C ALA A 74 2.37 -15.25 -4.49
N LEU A 75 1.07 -15.27 -4.81
CA LEU A 75 0.15 -14.14 -4.71
C LEU A 75 -1.01 -14.39 -3.71
N PRO A 76 -0.74 -14.73 -2.44
CA PRO A 76 -1.79 -15.03 -1.49
C PRO A 76 -2.62 -13.78 -1.15
N GLY A 77 -3.83 -13.74 -1.68
CA GLY A 77 -4.86 -12.76 -1.36
C GLY A 77 -6.23 -13.43 -1.27
N LYS A 78 -6.70 -13.70 -0.05
CA LYS A 78 -8.03 -14.30 0.14
C LYS A 78 -9.09 -13.37 -0.47
N ARG A 79 -10.15 -13.94 -1.06
CA ARG A 79 -11.24 -13.17 -1.68
C ARG A 79 -11.72 -12.02 -0.79
N ALA A 80 -11.94 -12.29 0.50
CA ALA A 80 -12.39 -11.28 1.47
C ALA A 80 -11.40 -10.12 1.69
N SER A 81 -10.09 -10.33 1.50
CA SER A 81 -9.07 -9.28 1.60
C SER A 81 -9.01 -8.45 0.32
N VAL A 82 -8.99 -9.13 -0.83
CA VAL A 82 -8.90 -8.47 -2.14
C VAL A 82 -10.18 -7.69 -2.47
N SER A 83 -11.34 -8.17 -2.02
CA SER A 83 -12.63 -7.50 -2.20
C SER A 83 -13.01 -6.57 -1.05
N ALA A 84 -12.05 -6.14 -0.22
CA ALA A 84 -12.33 -5.22 0.88
C ALA A 84 -12.86 -3.88 0.35
N LYS A 85 -13.96 -3.39 0.93
CA LYS A 85 -14.62 -2.14 0.47
C LYS A 85 -13.68 -0.93 0.47
N CYS A 86 -12.75 -0.86 1.42
CA CYS A 86 -11.77 0.24 1.50
C CYS A 86 -10.76 0.25 0.35
N LEU A 87 -10.62 -0.86 -0.41
CA LEU A 87 -9.77 -0.96 -1.58
C LEU A 87 -10.55 -0.83 -2.90
N ALA A 88 -11.86 -0.62 -2.84
CA ALA A 88 -12.66 -0.43 -4.05
C ALA A 88 -12.14 0.78 -4.84
N GLY A 89 -11.84 0.57 -6.12
CA GLY A 89 -11.27 1.59 -7.00
C GLY A 89 -9.77 1.84 -6.85
N ALA A 90 -9.09 1.22 -5.87
CA ALA A 90 -7.64 1.38 -5.71
C ALA A 90 -6.83 0.44 -6.62
N PHE A 91 -7.41 -0.66 -7.11
CA PHE A 91 -6.68 -1.69 -7.85
C PHE A 91 -6.24 -1.26 -9.25
N HIS A 92 -4.96 -1.48 -9.54
CA HIS A 92 -4.32 -1.23 -10.83
C HIS A 92 -3.63 -2.50 -11.31
N LYS A 93 -3.65 -2.76 -12.62
CA LYS A 93 -3.01 -3.95 -13.21
C LYS A 93 -1.50 -3.86 -13.04
N TYR A 94 -0.85 -5.00 -12.82
CA TYR A 94 0.60 -5.08 -12.81
C TYR A 94 1.16 -4.79 -14.21
N ASP A 95 2.21 -3.97 -14.31
CA ASP A 95 2.98 -3.82 -15.54
C ASP A 95 4.49 -3.87 -15.24
N GLY A 96 5.07 -5.05 -15.42
CA GLY A 96 6.52 -5.26 -15.34
C GLY A 96 7.26 -4.95 -16.64
N SER A 97 6.56 -4.61 -17.74
CA SER A 97 7.22 -4.37 -19.03
C SER A 97 8.01 -3.06 -19.03
N CYS A 98 7.64 -2.08 -18.19
CA CYS A 98 8.18 -0.72 -18.19
C CYS A 98 8.18 -0.12 -19.61
N GLY A 99 7.00 -0.12 -20.25
CA GLY A 99 6.85 0.31 -21.64
C GLY A 99 7.61 -0.58 -22.62
N GLY A 100 7.63 -1.90 -22.36
CA GLY A 100 8.29 -2.90 -23.21
C GLY A 100 9.81 -3.06 -23.03
N ARG A 101 10.45 -2.32 -22.11
CA ARG A 101 11.92 -2.30 -21.95
C ARG A 101 12.51 -3.39 -21.07
N LEU A 102 11.75 -3.88 -20.08
CA LEU A 102 12.29 -4.76 -19.03
C LEU A 102 11.91 -6.23 -19.18
N GLY A 103 11.06 -6.60 -20.15
CA GLY A 103 10.68 -7.99 -20.42
C GLY A 103 9.96 -8.72 -19.27
N ARG A 104 9.62 -8.04 -18.17
CA ARG A 104 9.00 -8.65 -16.96
C ARG A 104 7.47 -8.60 -16.96
N GLY A 105 6.83 -8.30 -18.10
CA GLY A 105 5.37 -8.23 -18.22
C GLY A 105 4.67 -9.56 -17.91
N THR A 106 5.33 -10.68 -18.17
CA THR A 106 4.84 -12.05 -17.91
C THR A 106 5.42 -12.68 -16.65
N ALA A 107 6.29 -11.97 -15.92
CA ALA A 107 6.88 -12.44 -14.66
C ALA A 107 6.08 -11.85 -13.49
N MET A 108 5.33 -12.69 -12.77
CA MET A 108 4.48 -12.23 -11.66
C MET A 108 5.33 -11.66 -10.52
N PRO A 109 4.89 -10.55 -9.90
CA PRO A 109 5.71 -9.84 -8.94
C PRO A 109 5.73 -10.56 -7.58
N HIS A 110 6.94 -10.85 -7.09
CA HIS A 110 7.18 -11.15 -5.67
C HIS A 110 7.88 -9.98 -4.95
N ILE A 111 8.18 -8.88 -5.65
CA ILE A 111 8.69 -7.63 -5.08
C ILE A 111 7.59 -6.90 -4.29
N LYS A 112 7.98 -6.03 -3.35
CA LYS A 112 7.07 -5.13 -2.63
C LYS A 112 7.65 -3.74 -2.65
N SER A 113 6.90 -2.78 -3.18
CA SER A 113 7.35 -1.40 -3.30
C SER A 113 6.25 -0.41 -2.93
N TYR A 114 6.66 0.70 -2.36
CA TYR A 114 5.79 1.79 -1.94
C TYR A 114 6.40 3.09 -2.46
N VAL A 115 5.61 3.91 -3.13
CA VAL A 115 6.07 5.16 -3.75
C VAL A 115 5.11 6.28 -3.39
N ARG A 116 5.62 7.33 -2.74
CA ARG A 116 4.85 8.54 -2.46
C ARG A 116 5.10 9.59 -3.53
N HIS A 117 4.04 10.28 -3.94
CA HIS A 117 4.13 11.46 -4.79
C HIS A 117 3.49 12.67 -4.11
N SER A 118 4.15 13.82 -4.19
CA SER A 118 3.52 15.12 -3.94
C SER A 118 2.93 15.61 -5.26
N GLY A 119 1.68 16.09 -5.23
CA GLY A 119 0.86 16.37 -6.42
C GLY A 119 1.38 17.47 -7.38
N GLY A 120 2.62 17.95 -7.25
CA GLY A 120 3.16 19.08 -8.01
C GLY A 120 4.25 18.76 -9.02
N SER A 121 5.21 17.87 -8.72
CA SER A 121 6.46 17.77 -9.50
C SER A 121 6.53 16.59 -10.46
N GLY A 122 5.61 15.62 -10.35
CA GLY A 122 5.71 14.34 -11.06
C GLY A 122 6.88 13.46 -10.63
N ALA A 123 7.73 13.91 -9.70
CA ALA A 123 8.77 13.11 -9.07
C ALA A 123 8.22 12.37 -7.85
N ALA A 124 8.83 11.24 -7.52
CA ALA A 124 8.56 10.55 -6.26
C ALA A 124 9.23 11.33 -5.11
N ASP A 125 8.51 11.55 -4.02
CA ASP A 125 9.09 12.13 -2.80
C ASP A 125 10.00 11.11 -2.11
N TRP A 126 9.56 9.85 -2.08
CA TRP A 126 10.34 8.72 -1.61
C TRP A 126 9.87 7.42 -2.26
N VAL A 127 10.78 6.45 -2.29
CA VAL A 127 10.54 5.08 -2.71
C VAL A 127 11.02 4.16 -1.59
N LEU A 128 10.19 3.21 -1.20
CA LEU A 128 10.54 2.15 -0.26
C LEU A 128 10.42 0.81 -0.97
N LEU A 129 11.52 0.07 -0.98
CA LEU A 129 11.60 -1.31 -1.41
C LEU A 129 11.84 -2.19 -0.18
N GLY A 130 11.05 -3.26 -0.03
CA GLY A 130 11.21 -4.14 1.13
C GLY A 130 10.48 -5.47 0.99
N SER A 131 10.27 -6.14 2.12
CA SER A 131 9.57 -7.42 2.21
C SER A 131 8.11 -7.30 2.68
N HIS A 132 7.73 -6.15 3.22
CA HIS A 132 6.43 -5.92 3.87
C HIS A 132 5.29 -5.87 2.85
N ASN A 133 4.36 -6.82 2.95
CA ASN A 133 3.10 -6.80 2.21
C ASN A 133 2.09 -5.83 2.86
N LEU A 134 1.07 -5.41 2.12
CA LEU A 134 0.04 -4.52 2.66
C LEU A 134 -0.89 -5.30 3.61
N SER A 135 -0.55 -5.26 4.89
CA SER A 135 -1.25 -5.98 5.95
C SER A 135 -0.89 -5.44 7.35
N LYS A 136 -1.81 -5.58 8.31
CA LYS A 136 -1.57 -5.19 9.71
C LYS A 136 -0.38 -5.91 10.36
N PRO A 137 -0.15 -7.24 10.17
CA PRO A 137 1.01 -7.89 10.77
C PRO A 137 2.36 -7.38 10.25
N ALA A 138 2.41 -6.88 9.01
CA ALA A 138 3.64 -6.36 8.42
C ALA A 138 3.93 -4.91 8.82
N TRP A 139 2.88 -4.12 9.08
CA TRP A 139 2.98 -2.67 9.28
C TRP A 139 2.60 -2.20 10.69
N GLY A 140 2.10 -3.10 11.54
CA GLY A 140 1.62 -2.77 12.87
C GLY A 140 0.15 -2.32 12.89
N LEU A 141 -0.39 -2.25 14.10
CA LEU A 141 -1.72 -1.75 14.42
C LEU A 141 -1.59 -0.97 15.73
N LEU A 142 -2.09 0.27 15.76
CA LEU A 142 -2.08 1.06 16.98
C LEU A 142 -3.06 0.47 18.00
N THR A 143 -2.54 -0.04 19.11
CA THR A 143 -3.34 -0.55 20.21
C THR A 143 -3.35 0.47 21.35
N ARG A 144 -4.49 0.61 22.05
CA ARG A 144 -4.52 1.38 23.29
C ARG A 144 -3.86 0.55 24.39
N VAL A 145 -2.78 1.05 24.97
CA VAL A 145 -2.27 0.52 26.24
C VAL A 145 -3.29 0.92 27.32
N ARG A 146 -4.05 -0.05 27.85
CA ARG A 146 -4.82 0.14 29.07
C ARG A 146 -3.89 -0.13 30.27
N GLY A 147 -3.43 0.94 30.91
CA GLY A 147 -3.03 0.92 32.32
C GLY A 147 -1.53 0.76 32.60
N MET A 148 -0.92 1.87 33.02
CA MET A 148 -0.02 1.91 34.17
C MET A 148 -0.39 3.16 34.96
N CYS A 149 -1.43 3.05 35.78
CA CYS A 149 -1.60 3.97 36.90
C CYS A 149 -0.39 3.74 37.82
N TRP A 150 0.53 4.69 37.88
CA TRP A 150 1.42 4.80 39.03
C TRP A 150 0.57 5.22 40.23
N GLY A 151 -0.01 4.23 40.92
CA GLY A 151 -0.55 4.42 42.26
C GLY A 151 0.63 4.66 43.20
N GLY A 152 0.93 5.92 43.47
CA GLY A 152 1.81 6.29 44.57
C GLY A 152 1.18 5.80 45.88
N ARG A 153 1.81 4.83 46.55
CA ARG A 153 1.59 4.63 47.97
C ARG A 153 2.34 5.76 48.67
N GLY A 154 1.63 6.82 49.04
CA GLY A 154 2.07 7.70 50.12
C GLY A 154 1.92 6.93 51.42
N GLY A 155 3.01 6.88 52.20
CA GLY A 155 3.02 6.42 53.58
C GLY A 155 2.49 7.46 54.56
#